data_AF-A0A1E8RGH8-F1
#
_entry.id   AF-A0A1E8RGH8-F1
#
_cell.length_a   1.000
_cell.length_b   1.000
_cell.length_c   1.000
_cell.angle_alpha   90.00
_cell.angle_beta   90.00
_cell.angle_gamma   90.00
#
_symmetry.space_group_name_H-M   'P 1'
#
loop_
_entity.id
_entity.type
_entity.pdbx_description
1 polymer ?
#
loop_
_entity_poly.entity_id
_entity_poly.type
_entity_poly.pdbx_seq_one_letter_code
_entity_poly.pdbx_strand_id
1 'polypeptide(L)'
;MKTKEFIKRVEELGYNVRKVYSQIEIMSQGLTVAKVSTKRMYVIKSFCFVDVEWKNQDKLFDLIIEYAKTPIDEREEEKSKIYMIYDWSSECIKILYKYKTKALAKVAKDALFGDCIDDYKLIEIDLDEVEDD
;
A
#
# COMPACT_ATOMS: atom_id res chain seq x y z
N MET A 1 2.37 10.23 -4.19
CA MET A 1 1.04 9.93 -3.61
C MET A 1 0.87 8.44 -3.38
N LYS A 2 0.38 8.05 -2.20
CA LYS A 2 0.11 6.63 -1.87
C LYS A 2 -1.16 6.14 -2.56
N THR A 3 -1.27 4.83 -2.82
CA THR A 3 -2.41 4.28 -3.58
C THR A 3 -3.73 4.46 -2.85
N LYS A 4 -3.78 4.23 -1.52
CA LYS A 4 -5.00 4.42 -0.72
C LYS A 4 -5.42 5.89 -0.67
N GLU A 5 -4.44 6.80 -0.56
CA GLU A 5 -4.68 8.24 -0.60
C GLU A 5 -5.28 8.68 -1.94
N PHE A 6 -4.72 8.21 -3.05
CA PHE A 6 -5.25 8.48 -4.38
C PHE A 6 -6.71 8.03 -4.53
N ILE A 7 -7.01 6.78 -4.16
CA ILE A 7 -8.37 6.22 -4.25
C ILE A 7 -9.36 7.06 -3.44
N LYS A 8 -9.02 7.37 -2.18
CA LYS A 8 -9.87 8.18 -1.31
C LYS A 8 -10.17 9.56 -1.90
N ARG A 9 -9.15 10.25 -2.41
CA ARG A 9 -9.32 11.58 -3.03
C ARG A 9 -10.19 11.51 -4.29
N VAL A 10 -10.11 10.43 -5.08
CA VAL A 10 -10.97 10.22 -6.25
C VAL A 10 -12.44 9.97 -5.83
N GLU A 11 -12.65 9.19 -4.77
CA GLU A 11 -14.00 8.96 -4.20
C GLU A 11 -14.63 10.24 -3.65
N GLU A 12 -13.84 11.10 -2.99
CA GLU A 12 -14.28 12.42 -2.50
C GLU A 12 -14.71 13.36 -3.65
N LEU A 13 -14.20 13.16 -4.87
CA LEU A 13 -14.65 13.90 -6.06
C LEU A 13 -15.98 13.39 -6.64
N GLY A 14 -16.53 12.28 -6.11
CA GLY A 14 -17.80 11.68 -6.52
C GLY A 14 -17.68 10.56 -7.55
N TYR A 15 -16.48 9.98 -7.73
CA TYR A 15 -16.25 8.87 -8.64
C TYR A 15 -16.18 7.55 -7.89
N ASN A 16 -16.60 6.47 -8.54
CA ASN A 16 -16.38 5.13 -8.03
C ASN A 16 -15.02 4.62 -8.50
N VAL A 17 -14.32 3.89 -7.64
CA VAL A 17 -12.99 3.35 -7.96
C VAL A 17 -13.00 1.83 -7.85
N ARG A 18 -12.41 1.18 -8.85
CA ARG A 18 -12.16 -0.26 -8.84
C ARG A 18 -10.68 -0.53 -9.07
N LYS A 19 -10.02 -1.14 -8.09
CA LYS A 19 -8.65 -1.62 -8.26
C LYS A 19 -8.66 -3.00 -8.90
N VAL A 20 -7.95 -3.15 -10.01
CA VAL A 20 -7.66 -4.44 -10.64
C VAL A 20 -6.14 -4.68 -10.59
N TYR A 21 -5.69 -5.88 -10.97
CA TYR A 21 -4.31 -6.35 -10.76
C TYR A 21 -3.21 -5.35 -11.16
N SER A 22 -3.37 -4.62 -12.27
CA SER A 22 -2.33 -3.71 -12.79
C SER A 22 -2.80 -2.26 -13.00
N GLN A 23 -4.04 -1.95 -12.61
CA GLN A 23 -4.69 -0.68 -12.94
C GLN A 23 -5.71 -0.29 -11.87
N ILE A 24 -5.95 0.99 -11.76
CA ILE A 24 -7.08 1.58 -11.04
C ILE A 24 -8.05 2.09 -12.09
N GLU A 25 -9.28 1.58 -12.07
CA GLU A 25 -10.37 2.01 -12.94
C GLU A 25 -11.22 3.03 -12.19
N ILE A 26 -11.42 4.19 -12.80
CA ILE A 26 -12.20 5.31 -12.28
C ILE A 26 -13.48 5.34 -13.09
N MET A 27 -14.61 5.33 -12.38
CA MET A 27 -15.93 5.12 -12.97
C MET A 27 -16.89 6.23 -12.59
N SER A 28 -17.74 6.62 -13.53
CA SER A 28 -18.89 7.52 -13.32
C SER A 28 -20.12 6.84 -13.88
N GLN A 29 -21.21 6.80 -13.10
CA GLN A 29 -22.50 6.19 -13.52
C GLN A 29 -22.36 4.76 -14.09
N GLY A 30 -21.42 3.97 -13.55
CA GLY A 30 -21.16 2.59 -13.98
C GLY A 30 -20.26 2.46 -15.22
N LEU A 31 -19.79 3.56 -15.80
CA LEU A 31 -18.91 3.59 -16.97
C LEU A 31 -17.50 3.98 -16.57
N THR A 32 -16.50 3.27 -17.11
CA THR A 32 -15.10 3.64 -16.90
C THR A 32 -14.77 4.91 -17.69
N VAL A 33 -14.32 5.95 -16.99
CA VAL A 33 -13.88 7.22 -17.59
C VAL A 33 -12.35 7.27 -17.74
N ALA A 34 -11.62 6.64 -16.81
CA ALA A 34 -10.16 6.58 -16.85
C ALA A 34 -9.63 5.30 -16.20
N LYS A 35 -8.45 4.87 -16.64
CA LYS A 35 -7.64 3.82 -16.03
C LYS A 35 -6.22 4.33 -15.84
N VAL A 36 -5.67 4.13 -14.65
CA VAL A 36 -4.29 4.52 -14.33
C VAL A 36 -3.49 3.29 -13.92
N SER A 37 -2.29 3.09 -14.47
CA SER A 37 -1.49 1.91 -14.13
C SER A 37 -0.92 1.98 -12.72
N THR A 38 -0.97 0.86 -12.00
CA THR A 38 -0.28 0.67 -10.71
C THR A 38 1.15 0.14 -10.88
N LYS A 39 1.51 -0.36 -12.07
CA LYS A 39 2.79 -1.03 -12.33
C LYS A 39 3.74 -0.24 -13.23
N ARG A 40 3.25 0.82 -13.88
CA ARG A 40 4.04 1.64 -14.81
C ARG A 40 3.73 3.11 -14.57
N MET A 41 4.78 3.92 -14.51
CA MET A 41 4.64 5.38 -14.46
C MET A 41 4.11 5.90 -15.80
N TYR A 42 3.39 7.02 -15.75
CA TYR A 42 2.90 7.74 -16.93
C TYR A 42 1.93 6.97 -17.85
N VAL A 43 1.43 5.79 -17.44
CA VAL A 43 0.46 5.03 -18.20
C VAL A 43 -0.95 5.36 -17.73
N ILE A 44 -1.66 6.12 -18.55
CA ILE A 44 -3.06 6.51 -18.38
C ILE A 44 -3.82 6.07 -19.62
N LYS A 45 -5.01 5.51 -19.44
CA LYS A 45 -5.94 5.19 -20.52
C LYS A 45 -7.28 5.84 -20.22
N SER A 46 -7.72 6.77 -21.04
CA SER A 46 -9.06 7.34 -20.94
C SER A 46 -10.01 6.62 -21.90
N PHE A 47 -11.20 6.29 -21.41
CA PHE A 47 -12.29 5.76 -22.23
C PHE A 47 -13.46 6.71 -22.06
N CYS A 48 -13.88 7.39 -23.12
CA CYS A 48 -15.09 8.20 -23.11
C CYS A 48 -15.84 7.94 -24.42
N PHE A 49 -16.68 6.91 -24.42
CA PHE A 49 -17.51 6.55 -25.57
C PHE A 49 -18.91 7.18 -25.50
N VAL A 50 -19.19 7.96 -24.45
CA VAL A 50 -20.47 8.64 -24.20
C VAL A 50 -20.24 9.98 -23.52
N ASP A 51 -21.06 10.96 -23.84
CA ASP A 51 -21.09 12.27 -23.17
C ASP A 51 -21.72 12.12 -21.78
N VAL A 52 -20.92 11.66 -20.82
CA VAL A 52 -21.30 11.66 -19.41
C VAL A 52 -20.91 13.01 -18.83
N GLU A 53 -21.81 13.67 -18.09
CA GLU A 53 -21.44 14.86 -17.31
C GLU A 53 -20.50 14.41 -16.18
N TRP A 54 -19.25 14.89 -16.16
CA TRP A 54 -18.37 14.62 -15.03
C TRP A 54 -18.28 15.86 -14.13
N LYS A 55 -18.39 15.62 -12.82
CA LYS A 55 -18.21 16.64 -11.80
C LYS A 55 -16.74 16.70 -11.41
N ASN A 56 -16.18 17.90 -11.25
CA ASN A 56 -14.78 18.08 -10.85
C ASN A 56 -13.75 17.47 -11.85
N GLN A 57 -14.01 17.58 -13.16
CA GLN A 57 -13.15 17.02 -14.23
C GLN A 57 -11.70 17.49 -14.15
N ASP A 58 -11.51 18.78 -13.93
CA ASP A 58 -10.23 19.44 -13.75
C ASP A 58 -9.44 18.82 -12.59
N LYS A 59 -10.08 18.70 -11.42
CA LYS A 59 -9.46 18.12 -10.22
C LYS A 59 -9.13 16.64 -10.41
N LEU A 60 -10.02 15.89 -11.06
CA LEU A 60 -9.76 14.48 -11.36
C LEU A 60 -8.55 14.32 -12.27
N PHE A 61 -8.47 15.16 -13.32
CA PHE A 61 -7.34 15.14 -14.24
C PHE A 61 -6.02 15.40 -13.50
N ASP A 62 -5.97 16.45 -12.67
CA ASP A 62 -4.78 16.78 -11.88
C ASP A 62 -4.36 15.64 -10.94
N LEU A 63 -5.33 15.03 -10.25
CA LEU A 63 -5.11 13.87 -9.38
C LEU A 63 -4.53 12.67 -10.13
N ILE A 64 -5.08 12.35 -11.30
CA ILE A 64 -4.60 11.27 -12.16
C ILE A 64 -3.15 11.53 -12.59
N ILE A 65 -2.83 12.76 -12.99
CA ILE A 65 -1.49 13.16 -13.42
C ILE A 65 -0.51 13.07 -12.25
N GLU A 66 -0.86 13.58 -11.07
CA GLU A 66 -0.03 13.53 -9.87
C GLU A 66 0.30 12.08 -9.48
N TYR A 67 -0.71 11.20 -9.42
CA TYR A 67 -0.51 9.79 -9.11
C TYR A 67 0.30 9.07 -10.20
N ALA A 68 0.01 9.31 -11.48
CA ALA A 68 0.73 8.70 -12.59
C ALA A 68 2.22 9.11 -12.66
N LYS A 69 2.56 10.31 -12.17
CA LYS A 69 3.93 10.81 -12.02
C LYS A 69 4.66 10.32 -10.77
N THR A 70 3.94 9.86 -9.75
CA THR A 70 4.55 9.33 -8.53
C THR A 70 5.38 8.07 -8.88
N PRO A 71 6.65 7.93 -8.44
CA PRO A 71 7.44 6.70 -8.58
C PRO A 71 6.73 5.45 -8.04
N ILE A 72 6.97 4.27 -8.62
CA ILE A 72 6.21 3.05 -8.29
C ILE A 72 6.43 2.62 -6.83
N ASP A 73 7.67 2.66 -6.38
CA ASP A 73 8.12 2.40 -5.01
C ASP A 73 7.50 3.36 -3.98
N GLU A 74 7.23 4.60 -4.39
CA GLU A 74 6.56 5.57 -3.52
C GLU A 74 5.05 5.39 -3.41
N ARG A 75 4.41 4.59 -4.28
CA ARG A 75 2.94 4.36 -4.28
C ARG A 75 2.48 3.29 -3.29
N GLU A 76 3.37 2.39 -2.88
CA GLU A 76 3.07 1.32 -1.95
C GLU A 76 2.83 1.86 -0.55
N GLU A 77 1.83 1.33 0.14
CA GLU A 77 1.63 1.65 1.56
C GLU A 77 2.79 1.09 2.38
N GLU A 78 3.11 1.75 3.50
CA GLU A 78 4.00 1.13 4.47
C GLU A 78 3.31 -0.13 5.02
N LYS A 79 3.77 -1.31 4.60
CA LYS A 79 3.27 -2.58 5.12
C LYS A 79 3.46 -2.65 6.63
N SER A 80 2.39 -2.99 7.33
CA SER A 80 2.44 -3.32 8.75
C SER A 80 3.10 -4.69 8.90
N LYS A 81 4.39 -4.70 9.30
CA LYS A 81 5.11 -5.95 9.55
C LYS A 81 4.98 -6.33 11.02
N ILE A 82 4.61 -7.58 11.28
CA ILE A 82 4.79 -8.25 12.56
C ILE A 82 6.02 -9.15 12.43
N TYR A 83 6.93 -9.03 13.39
CA TYR A 83 8.07 -9.95 13.51
C TYR A 83 7.82 -10.87 14.69
N MET A 84 7.88 -12.18 14.47
CA MET A 84 7.83 -13.18 15.53
C MET A 84 9.24 -13.69 15.79
N ILE A 85 9.63 -13.72 17.05
CA ILE A 85 10.92 -14.22 17.49
C ILE A 85 10.66 -15.34 18.50
N TYR A 86 11.15 -16.55 18.24
CA TYR A 86 11.09 -17.65 19.19
C TYR A 86 12.28 -17.61 20.13
N ASP A 87 12.02 -17.46 21.43
CA ASP A 87 13.04 -17.37 22.48
C ASP A 87 13.19 -18.72 23.20
N TRP A 88 14.28 -19.41 22.89
CA TRP A 88 14.64 -20.72 23.46
C TRP A 88 14.94 -20.68 24.95
N SER A 89 15.39 -19.54 25.48
CA SER A 89 15.71 -19.41 26.91
C SER A 89 14.47 -19.40 27.79
N SER A 90 13.33 -19.06 27.20
CA SER A 90 12.04 -18.94 27.88
C SER A 90 10.95 -19.80 27.24
N GLU A 91 11.31 -20.65 26.28
CA GLU A 91 10.43 -21.49 25.46
C GLU A 91 9.16 -20.73 24.98
N CYS A 92 9.31 -19.45 24.58
CA CYS A 92 8.16 -18.59 24.26
C CYS A 92 8.30 -17.83 22.92
N ILE A 93 7.18 -17.43 22.33
CA ILE A 93 7.14 -16.57 21.12
C ILE A 93 6.95 -15.11 21.54
N LYS A 94 7.87 -14.25 21.11
CA LYS A 94 7.78 -12.79 21.26
C LYS A 94 7.29 -12.16 19.96
N ILE A 95 6.25 -11.35 20.05
CA ILE A 95 5.65 -10.64 18.92
C ILE A 95 6.12 -9.17 18.96
N LEU A 96 6.72 -8.69 17.87
CA LEU A 96 7.17 -7.32 17.70
C LEU A 96 6.34 -6.64 16.62
N TYR A 97 5.83 -5.44 16.93
CA TYR A 97 5.01 -4.64 16.02
C TYR A 97 5.69 -3.31 15.71
N LYS A 98 5.74 -2.95 14.43
CA LYS A 98 6.54 -1.84 13.87
C LYS A 98 6.14 -0.43 14.34
N TYR A 99 5.00 -0.24 15.02
CA TYR A 99 4.56 1.11 15.43
C TYR A 99 5.27 1.68 16.68
N LYS A 100 6.19 0.94 17.30
CA LYS A 100 7.06 1.45 18.38
C LYS A 100 8.53 1.38 17.98
N THR A 101 8.98 2.39 17.22
CA THR A 101 10.38 2.62 16.81
C THR A 101 11.38 2.61 17.98
N LYS A 102 10.96 2.91 19.21
CA LYS A 102 11.82 2.80 20.42
C LYS A 102 12.02 1.36 20.92
N ALA A 103 11.09 0.44 20.65
CA ALA A 103 11.24 -0.98 21.00
C ALA A 103 12.17 -1.70 20.01
N LEU A 104 12.06 -1.33 18.73
CA LEU A 104 12.89 -1.84 17.64
C LEU A 104 14.37 -1.45 17.83
N ALA A 105 14.66 -0.22 18.27
CA ALA A 105 16.02 0.24 18.53
C ALA A 105 16.72 -0.48 19.70
N LYS A 106 15.97 -1.07 20.64
CA LYS A 106 16.53 -1.84 21.76
C LYS A 106 16.81 -3.29 21.34
N VAL A 107 15.84 -3.96 20.74
CA VAL A 107 15.99 -5.34 20.25
C VAL A 107 17.00 -5.43 19.09
N ALA A 108 17.00 -4.45 18.18
CA ALA A 108 17.98 -4.39 17.09
C ALA A 108 19.39 -4.03 17.58
N LYS A 109 19.55 -3.28 18.67
CA LYS A 109 20.87 -3.05 19.28
C LYS A 109 21.46 -4.33 19.82
N ASP A 110 20.64 -5.11 20.51
CA ASP A 110 21.04 -6.40 21.10
C ASP A 110 21.26 -7.47 20.01
N ALA A 111 20.63 -7.35 18.83
CA ALA A 111 20.78 -8.27 17.70
C ALA A 111 21.87 -7.90 16.66
N LEU A 112 22.22 -6.61 16.50
CA LEU A 112 23.16 -6.15 15.46
C LEU A 112 24.59 -5.87 15.95
N PHE A 113 24.83 -5.75 17.27
CA PHE A 113 26.14 -5.40 17.82
C PHE A 113 26.54 -6.24 19.03
N GLY A 114 26.80 -7.53 18.83
CA GLY A 114 27.56 -8.29 19.81
C GLY A 114 27.18 -9.75 19.89
N ASP A 115 27.95 -10.53 19.13
CA ASP A 115 28.16 -11.96 19.26
C ASP A 115 26.98 -12.88 18.92
N CYS A 116 27.32 -13.95 18.20
CA CYS A 116 26.42 -14.96 17.68
C CYS A 116 25.27 -15.29 18.63
N ILE A 117 24.06 -15.42 18.08
CA ILE A 117 23.01 -16.16 18.77
C ILE A 117 22.56 -17.27 17.82
N ASP A 118 23.01 -18.48 18.10
CA ASP A 118 22.88 -19.66 17.24
C ASP A 118 21.43 -20.14 17.05
N ASP A 119 20.45 -19.60 17.80
CA ASP A 119 19.14 -20.26 17.94
C ASP A 119 17.92 -19.52 17.34
N TYR A 120 18.00 -18.27 16.90
CA TYR A 120 16.78 -17.56 16.48
C TYR A 120 16.47 -17.69 14.98
N LYS A 121 15.25 -18.14 14.63
CA LYS A 121 14.71 -18.10 13.25
C LYS A 121 13.75 -16.92 13.10
N LEU A 122 14.09 -15.98 12.21
CA LEU A 122 13.20 -14.89 11.83
C LEU A 122 12.07 -15.44 10.94
N ILE A 123 10.82 -15.24 11.35
CA ILE A 123 9.65 -15.54 10.53
C ILE A 123 9.00 -14.20 10.16
N GLU A 124 9.04 -13.87 8.87
CA GLU A 124 8.35 -12.72 8.31
C GLU A 124 6.96 -13.18 7.84
N ILE A 125 5.91 -12.55 8.35
CA ILE A 125 4.52 -12.84 7.98
C ILE A 125 3.94 -11.56 7.38
N ASP A 126 3.44 -11.65 6.14
CA ASP A 126 2.68 -10.57 5.51
C ASP A 126 1.24 -10.63 6.00
N LEU A 127 0.82 -9.62 6.77
CA LEU A 127 -0.53 -9.56 7.34
C LEU A 127 -1.58 -9.19 6.28
N ASP A 128 -1.16 -8.65 5.13
CA ASP A 128 -2.08 -8.37 4.03
C ASP A 128 -2.50 -9.65 3.28
N GLU A 129 -1.91 -10.81 3.58
CA GLU A 129 -2.24 -12.14 3.02
C GLU A 129 -3.00 -13.07 4.00
N VAL A 130 -3.26 -12.62 5.23
CA VAL A 130 -4.00 -13.41 6.23
C VAL A 130 -5.47 -13.02 6.13
N GLU A 131 -6.32 -13.92 5.63
CA GLU A 131 -7.77 -13.72 5.62
C GLU A 131 -8.32 -13.76 7.06
N ASP A 132 -9.23 -12.83 7.39
CA ASP A 132 -9.96 -12.83 8.66
C ASP A 132 -11.03 -13.94 8.61
N ASP A 133 -10.91 -14.95 9.48
CA ASP A 133 -11.96 -15.96 9.74
C ASP A 133 -13.15 -15.37 10.55
#